data_AF-H0FXX9-F1
#
_entry.id   AF-H0FXX9-F1
#
_cell.length_a   1.000
_cell.length_b   1.000
_cell.length_c   1.000
_cell.angle_alpha   90.00
_cell.angle_beta   90.00
_cell.angle_gamma   90.00
#
_symmetry.space_group_name_H-M   'P 1'
#
loop_
_entity.id
_entity.type
_entity.pdbx_description
1 polymer ?
#
loop_
_entity_poly.entity_id
_entity_poly.type
_entity_poly.pdbx_seq_one_letter_code
_entity_poly.pdbx_strand_id
1 'polypeptide(L)' 'MIGGGTTITAAAIIEWADGQIRQKHVWLDDHGPRSKRPRPETEAENKLRDIAMLDAVIAICTARAAAWARGGQA' A
#
# COMPACT_ATOMS: atom_id res chain seq x y z
N MET A 1 20.21 4.00 14.89
CA MET A 1 19.70 3.00 15.83
C MET A 1 18.25 2.71 15.50
N ILE A 2 17.95 1.52 14.95
CA ILE A 2 16.59 0.95 15.02
C ILE A 2 16.73 -0.18 16.04
N GLY A 3 16.51 0.16 17.30
CA GLY A 3 16.51 -0.79 18.41
C GLY A 3 15.10 -1.35 18.59
N GLY A 4 15.01 -2.67 18.81
CA GLY A 4 13.77 -3.37 19.16
C GLY A 4 13.03 -3.95 17.97
N GLY A 5 13.01 -5.28 17.88
CA GLY A 5 12.22 -6.04 16.91
C GLY A 5 10.74 -5.69 17.04
N THR A 6 10.26 -4.77 16.20
CA THR A 6 8.83 -4.50 16.08
C THR A 6 8.23 -5.64 15.28
N THR A 7 7.36 -6.44 15.90
CA THR A 7 6.57 -7.43 15.17
C THR A 7 5.66 -6.70 14.19
N ILE A 8 5.95 -6.83 12.90
CA ILE A 8 5.09 -6.28 11.85
C ILE A 8 3.85 -7.17 11.76
N THR A 9 2.69 -6.60 12.11
CA THR A 9 1.40 -7.30 12.04
C THR A 9 0.75 -7.10 10.68
N ALA A 10 -0.13 -8.03 10.28
CA ALA A 10 -0.90 -7.89 9.05
C ALA A 10 -1.76 -6.60 9.06
N ALA A 11 -2.33 -6.24 10.21
CA ALA A 11 -3.08 -5.00 10.38
C ALA A 11 -2.22 -3.75 10.15
N ALA A 12 -1.01 -3.72 10.71
CA ALA A 12 -0.08 -2.61 10.50
C ALA A 12 0.35 -2.47 9.03
N ILE A 13 0.52 -3.59 8.31
CA ILE A 13 0.82 -3.56 6.87
C ILE A 13 -0.36 -3.02 6.08
N ILE A 14 -1.59 -3.42 6.40
CA ILE A 14 -2.80 -2.94 5.73
C ILE A 14 -2.94 -1.42 5.92
N GLU A 15 -2.83 -0.93 7.15
CA GLU A 15 -2.94 0.50 7.44
C GLU A 15 -1.85 1.32 6.70
N TRP A 16 -0.62 0.81 6.69
CA TRP A 16 0.47 1.43 5.94
C TRP A 16 0.20 1.45 4.44
N ALA A 17 -0.25 0.32 3.87
CA ALA A 17 -0.52 0.19 2.44
C ALA A 17 -1.66 1.14 2.00
N ASP A 18 -2.74 1.22 2.77
CA ASP A 18 -3.83 2.19 2.55
C ASP A 18 -3.31 3.63 2.58
N GLY A 19 -2.41 3.94 3.53
CA GLY A 19 -1.76 5.24 3.61
C GLY A 19 -0.93 5.57 2.36
N GLN A 20 -0.18 4.60 1.85
CA GLN A 20 0.60 4.74 0.62
C GLN A 20 -0.30 4.93 -0.61
N ILE A 21 -1.39 4.17 -0.72
CA ILE A 21 -2.36 4.31 -1.82
C ILE A 21 -2.95 5.73 -1.82
N ARG A 22 -3.41 6.23 -0.67
CA ARG A 22 -3.94 7.60 -0.55
C ARG A 22 -2.92 8.65 -1.02
N GLN A 23 -1.67 8.54 -0.62
CA GLN A 23 -0.62 9.48 -1.03
C GLN A 23 -0.38 9.45 -2.54
N LYS A 24 -0.39 8.26 -3.15
CA LYS A 24 -0.21 8.10 -4.60
C LYS A 24 -1.40 8.67 -5.39
N HIS A 25 -2.62 8.52 -4.88
CA HIS A 25 -3.80 9.15 -5.47
C HIS A 25 -3.72 10.68 -5.43
N VAL A 26 -3.36 11.28 -4.30
CA VAL A 26 -3.16 12.74 -4.21
C VAL A 26 -2.13 13.21 -5.24
N TRP A 27 -1.01 12.50 -5.37
CA TRP A 27 -0.01 12.84 -6.38
C TRP A 27 -0.58 12.73 -7.80
N LEU A 28 -1.36 11.69 -8.11
CA LEU A 28 -1.98 11.50 -9.42
C LEU A 28 -3.07 12.54 -9.72
N ASP A 29 -3.77 13.05 -8.72
CA ASP A 29 -4.72 14.14 -8.93
C ASP A 29 -3.98 15.42 -9.32
N ASP A 30 -2.82 15.67 -8.71
CA ASP A 30 -2.02 16.86 -8.96
C ASP A 30 -1.15 16.78 -10.23
N HIS A 31 -0.64 15.59 -10.55
CA HIS A 31 0.39 15.34 -11.56
C HIS A 31 0.06 14.18 -12.51
N GLY A 32 -1.16 13.65 -12.49
CA GLY A 32 -1.54 12.50 -13.31
C GLY A 32 -1.56 12.77 -14.82
N PRO A 33 -1.97 11.78 -15.64
CA PRO A 33 -1.87 11.85 -17.10
C PRO A 33 -2.53 13.08 -17.72
N ARG A 34 -3.61 13.58 -17.10
CA ARG A 34 -4.38 14.76 -17.53
C ARG A 34 -3.85 16.09 -16.96
N SER A 35 -2.89 16.06 -16.05
CA SER A 35 -2.32 17.27 -15.43
C SER A 35 -1.38 17.99 -16.40
N LYS A 36 -1.42 19.34 -16.35
CA LYS A 36 -0.47 20.22 -17.05
C LYS A 36 0.81 20.48 -16.24
N ARG A 37 0.90 20.00 -14.99
CA ARG A 37 2.08 20.19 -14.15
C ARG A 37 3.24 19.33 -14.65
N PRO A 38 4.49 19.82 -14.58
CA PRO A 38 5.68 19.02 -14.90
C PRO A 38 5.73 17.75 -14.07
N ARG A 39 6.19 16.66 -14.68
CA ARG A 39 6.42 15.37 -14.04
C ARG A 39 7.48 14.60 -14.82
N PRO A 40 8.24 13.71 -14.17
CA PRO A 40 9.08 12.76 -14.89
C PRO A 40 8.24 11.86 -15.81
N GLU A 41 8.80 11.54 -16.97
CA GLU A 41 8.25 10.55 -17.88
C GLU A 41 8.16 9.21 -17.12
N THR A 42 7.05 8.48 -17.26
CA THR A 42 6.69 7.23 -16.51
C THR A 42 6.22 7.38 -15.06
N GLU A 43 6.34 8.53 -14.41
CA GLU A 43 6.03 8.61 -12.97
C GLU A 43 4.56 8.31 -12.65
N ALA A 44 3.63 8.72 -13.51
CA ALA A 44 2.21 8.37 -13.36
C ALA A 44 1.96 6.86 -13.51
N GLU A 45 2.61 6.20 -14.48
CA GLU A 45 2.52 4.76 -14.68
C GLU A 45 3.10 3.98 -13.50
N ASN A 46 4.23 4.45 -12.95
CA ASN A 46 4.84 3.88 -11.76
C ASN A 46 3.89 3.96 -10.56
N LYS A 47 3.24 5.11 -10.34
CA LYS A 47 2.27 5.28 -9.24
C LYS A 47 1.06 4.36 -9.40
N LEU A 48 0.54 4.20 -10.62
CA LEU A 48 -0.56 3.27 -10.90
C LEU A 48 -0.14 1.81 -10.67
N ARG A 49 1.05 1.42 -11.11
CA ARG A 49 1.62 0.08 -10.84
C ARG A 49 1.79 -0.15 -9.33
N ASP A 50 2.32 0.82 -8.61
CA ASP A 50 2.50 0.74 -7.16
C ASP A 50 1.16 0.57 -6.44
N ILE A 51 0.12 1.30 -6.84
CA ILE A 51 -1.23 1.17 -6.27
C ILE A 51 -1.72 -0.28 -6.45
N ALA A 52 -1.62 -0.83 -7.67
CA ALA A 52 -2.05 -2.20 -7.94
C ALA A 52 -1.28 -3.24 -7.10
N MET A 53 0.02 -3.01 -6.87
CA MET A 53 0.82 -3.87 -5.99
C MET A 53 0.42 -3.73 -4.52
N LEU A 54 0.10 -2.52 -4.06
CA LEU A 54 -0.36 -2.26 -2.69
C LEU A 54 -1.73 -2.88 -2.43
N ASP A 55 -2.65 -2.83 -3.39
CA ASP A 55 -3.94 -3.55 -3.32
C ASP A 55 -3.74 -5.06 -3.14
N ALA A 56 -2.79 -5.65 -3.89
CA ALA A 56 -2.44 -7.05 -3.73
C ALA A 56 -1.85 -7.36 -2.34
N VAL A 57 -1.02 -6.47 -1.79
CA VAL A 57 -0.50 -6.59 -0.42
C VAL A 57 -1.62 -6.59 0.62
N ILE A 58 -2.60 -5.68 0.48
CA ILE A 58 -3.77 -5.61 1.36
C ILE A 58 -4.56 -6.92 1.28
N ALA A 59 -4.82 -7.42 0.07
CA ALA A 59 -5.55 -8.67 -0.13
C ALA A 59 -4.85 -9.86 0.54
N ILE A 60 -3.52 -9.99 0.39
CA ILE A 60 -2.73 -11.06 1.02
C ILE A 60 -2.77 -10.95 2.55
N CYS A 61 -2.57 -9.74 3.10
CA CYS A 61 -2.56 -9.52 4.55
C CYS A 61 -3.94 -9.81 5.17
N THR A 62 -5.00 -9.41 4.47
CA THR A 62 -6.39 -9.68 4.88
C THR A 62 -6.67 -11.17 4.89
N ALA A 63 -6.28 -11.89 3.83
CA ALA A 63 -6.45 -13.34 3.75
C ALA A 63 -5.68 -14.07 4.86
N ARG A 64 -4.46 -13.61 5.17
CA ARG A 64 -3.65 -14.14 6.27
C ARG A 64 -4.30 -13.90 7.63
N ALA A 65 -4.79 -12.68 7.89
CA ALA A 65 -5.49 -12.35 9.13
C ALA A 65 -6.74 -13.23 9.31
N ALA A 66 -7.50 -13.44 8.23
CA ALA A 66 -8.67 -14.30 8.25
C ALA A 66 -8.32 -15.78 8.46
N ALA A 67 -7.21 -16.26 7.88
CA ALA A 67 -6.73 -17.62 8.11
C ALA A 67 -6.31 -17.84 9.58
N TRP A 68 -5.63 -16.86 10.18
CA TRP A 68 -5.30 -16.89 11.61
C TRP A 68 -6.55 -16.89 12.49
N ALA A 69 -7.55 -16.07 12.18
CA ALA A 69 -8.81 -16.05 12.94
C ALA A 69 -9.58 -17.39 12.85
N ARG A 70 -9.47 -18.11 11.72
CA ARG A 70 -10.12 -19.43 11.51
C ARG A 70 -9.34 -20.60 12.11
N GLY A 71 -8.01 -20.49 12.23
CA GLY A 71 -7.13 -21.58 12.67
C GLY A 71 -6.54 -21.43 14.07
N GLY A 72 -6.79 -20.31 14.76
CA GLY A 72 -6.14 -19.93 16.01
C GLY A 72 -7.10 -19.68 17.18
N GLN A 73 -7.75 -20.74 17.64
CA GLN A 73 -8.14 -20.96 19.03
C GLN A 73 -7.74 -22.41 19.37
N ALA A 74 -6.50 -22.59 19.80
CA ALA A 74 -5.98 -23.80 20.43
C ALA A 74 -4.78 -23.40 21.30
#